data_AF-A0A3M2BSK3-F1
#
_entry.id   AF-A0A3M2BSK3-F1
#
_cell.length_a   1.000
_cell.length_b   1.000
_cell.length_c   1.000
_cell.angle_alpha   90.00
_cell.angle_beta   90.00
_cell.angle_gamma   90.00
#
_symmetry.space_group_name_H-M   'P 1'
#
loop_
_entity.id
_entity.type
_entity.pdbx_description
1 polymer ?
#
loop_
_entity_poly.entity_id
_entity_poly.type
_entity_poly.pdbx_seq_one_letter_code
_entity_poly.pdbx_strand_id
1 'polypeptide(L)'
;MLRSPSSRTRAGFALMALLLGACGAPPSTQPPPAASDAAAAGDKVLDLATYLRVAERRREVERIAFGTAAARPHLIRGWGRDESDGRQTFVWALGEASEIDVFVSRPRDVTLVLEVEPLVYAGAPRQAVAITAGDAAVGEIELEPRRRRYRLTLPAGVLHTGRNRLRFAYRHHRAPAEVLPGSADRRPLAVRWYA
;
A
#
# COMPACT_ATOMS: atom_id res chain seq x y z
N MET A 1 -16.72 -27.68 -37.46
CA MET A 1 -16.17 -27.36 -38.80
C MET A 1 -16.85 -26.09 -39.32
N LEU A 2 -16.33 -25.52 -40.42
CA LEU A 2 -16.59 -24.15 -40.93
C LEU A 2 -16.06 -23.08 -39.94
N ARG A 3 -14.99 -22.33 -40.22
CA ARG A 3 -14.61 -21.43 -41.36
C ARG A 3 -15.17 -20.00 -41.25
N SER A 4 -14.25 -19.08 -40.93
CA SER A 4 -14.20 -17.64 -41.25
C SER A 4 -14.14 -17.41 -42.79
N PRO A 5 -13.94 -16.18 -43.34
CA PRO A 5 -13.79 -14.85 -42.70
C PRO A 5 -14.61 -13.71 -43.38
N SER A 6 -14.42 -12.47 -42.92
CA SER A 6 -14.51 -11.29 -43.80
C SER A 6 -13.49 -10.22 -43.40
N SER A 7 -12.91 -9.53 -44.38
CA SER A 7 -11.87 -8.51 -44.21
C SER A 7 -12.04 -7.37 -45.21
N ARG A 8 -11.62 -6.16 -44.82
CA ARG A 8 -11.10 -5.04 -45.65
C ARG A 8 -10.50 -3.98 -44.69
N THR A 9 -9.32 -3.37 -44.88
CA THR A 9 -8.76 -2.65 -46.06
C THR A 9 -9.46 -1.28 -46.21
N ARG A 10 -8.78 -0.11 -46.30
CA ARG A 10 -7.41 0.22 -46.81
C ARG A 10 -6.78 1.44 -46.10
N ALA A 11 -5.51 1.73 -46.41
CA ALA A 11 -4.82 2.97 -46.01
C ALA A 11 -5.17 4.18 -46.92
N GLY A 12 -4.81 5.39 -46.48
CA GLY A 12 -4.89 6.63 -47.25
C GLY A 12 -3.69 7.56 -46.97
N PHE A 13 -3.02 8.00 -48.03
CA PHE A 13 -1.84 8.90 -48.04
C PHE A 13 -2.24 10.20 -48.75
N ALA A 14 -1.79 11.37 -48.28
CA ALA A 14 -1.72 12.60 -49.07
C ALA A 14 -0.81 13.65 -48.40
N LEU A 15 -0.10 14.46 -49.22
CA LEU A 15 0.79 15.54 -48.80
C LEU A 15 0.86 16.62 -49.90
N MET A 16 0.62 17.90 -49.56
CA MET A 16 0.82 19.13 -50.37
C MET A 16 0.39 20.37 -49.54
N ALA A 17 0.69 21.63 -49.89
CA ALA A 17 1.94 22.30 -50.31
C ALA A 17 1.70 23.85 -50.42
N LEU A 18 2.74 24.66 -50.15
CA LEU A 18 3.14 26.01 -50.67
C LEU A 18 2.09 26.90 -51.42
N LEU A 19 2.01 28.24 -51.35
CA LEU A 19 2.79 29.39 -50.79
C LEU A 19 1.79 30.62 -50.66
N LEU A 20 2.02 31.96 -50.69
CA LEU A 20 3.13 32.93 -50.89
C LEU A 20 2.72 34.36 -50.40
N GLY A 21 3.65 35.19 -49.91
CA GLY A 21 3.60 36.68 -49.97
C GLY A 21 3.02 37.46 -48.76
N ALA A 22 3.47 38.70 -48.43
CA ALA A 22 4.60 39.48 -48.97
C ALA A 22 5.08 40.65 -48.04
N CYS A 23 6.41 40.88 -48.04
CA CYS A 23 7.23 42.11 -47.85
C CYS A 23 6.93 43.21 -46.79
N GLY A 24 7.99 43.60 -46.04
CA GLY A 24 8.14 44.91 -45.38
C GLY A 24 9.34 45.01 -44.41
N ALA A 25 10.46 45.64 -44.80
CA ALA A 25 11.70 45.84 -44.00
C ALA A 25 12.72 46.74 -44.75
N PRO A 26 13.89 47.15 -44.17
CA PRO A 26 14.36 47.11 -42.78
C PRO A 26 14.31 48.56 -42.18
N PRO A 27 15.35 49.37 -41.81
CA PRO A 27 16.81 49.22 -41.55
C PRO A 27 17.24 49.55 -40.08
N SER A 28 18.52 49.60 -39.65
CA SER A 28 19.68 48.69 -39.82
C SER A 28 20.88 49.12 -38.93
N THR A 29 21.17 48.41 -37.82
CA THR A 29 22.46 48.36 -37.05
C THR A 29 22.33 47.28 -35.95
N GLN A 30 23.34 46.51 -35.51
CA GLN A 30 24.72 46.23 -35.94
C GLN A 30 25.08 44.80 -35.41
N PRO A 31 26.02 44.00 -35.99
CA PRO A 31 26.11 42.55 -35.72
C PRO A 31 27.23 42.20 -34.67
N PRO A 32 27.67 40.93 -34.44
CA PRO A 32 27.55 40.30 -33.12
C PRO A 32 28.91 39.89 -32.50
N PRO A 33 28.90 39.10 -31.41
CA PRO A 33 29.83 37.97 -31.32
C PRO A 33 29.12 36.61 -31.14
N ALA A 34 29.87 35.53 -31.38
CA ALA A 34 29.40 34.16 -31.27
C ALA A 34 29.55 33.57 -29.85
N ALA A 35 29.12 32.32 -29.67
CA ALA A 35 29.05 31.64 -28.37
C ALA A 35 30.42 31.39 -27.71
N SER A 36 30.44 31.40 -26.37
CA SER A 36 31.46 30.73 -25.56
C SER A 36 30.93 30.33 -24.17
N ASP A 37 31.61 29.35 -23.58
CA ASP A 37 31.69 28.99 -22.15
C ASP A 37 30.44 28.54 -21.36
N ALA A 38 30.46 27.25 -21.02
CA ALA A 38 29.68 26.67 -19.93
C ALA A 38 30.40 26.84 -18.59
N ALA A 39 30.07 27.90 -17.82
CA ALA A 39 30.61 28.11 -16.47
C ALA A 39 29.63 28.86 -15.55
N ALA A 40 28.45 28.29 -15.30
CA ALA A 40 27.44 28.85 -14.39
C ALA A 40 26.77 27.80 -13.49
N ALA A 41 27.57 26.99 -12.80
CA ALA A 41 27.14 26.28 -11.60
C ALA A 41 26.98 27.29 -10.43
N GLY A 42 26.08 28.26 -10.61
CA GLY A 42 25.79 29.29 -9.63
C GLY A 42 25.22 28.66 -8.37
N ASP A 43 25.73 29.08 -7.22
CA ASP A 43 25.37 28.55 -5.92
C ASP A 43 23.87 28.84 -5.67
N LYS A 44 23.03 27.83 -5.85
CA LYS A 44 21.58 27.97 -5.65
C LYS A 44 21.30 27.97 -4.17
N VAL A 45 21.37 29.16 -3.57
CA VAL A 45 20.90 29.48 -2.22
C VAL A 45 19.40 29.22 -2.15
N LEU A 46 19.04 27.95 -1.98
CA LEU A 46 17.69 27.48 -1.81
C LEU A 46 17.25 27.85 -0.40
N ASP A 47 16.41 28.89 -0.28
CA ASP A 47 15.89 29.30 1.02
C ASP A 47 14.92 28.25 1.59
N LEU A 48 15.47 27.32 2.36
CA LEU A 48 14.73 26.31 3.09
C LEU A 48 13.78 26.92 4.14
N ALA A 49 13.95 28.18 4.57
CA ALA A 49 13.01 28.85 5.47
C ALA A 49 11.69 29.21 4.76
N THR A 50 11.75 29.62 3.48
CA THR A 50 10.55 29.79 2.63
C THR A 50 9.79 28.46 2.43
N TYR A 51 10.49 27.34 2.29
CA TYR A 51 9.86 26.00 2.13
C TYR A 51 9.49 25.30 3.46
N LEU A 52 10.00 25.76 4.60
CA LEU A 52 9.87 25.11 5.92
C LEU A 52 8.41 24.96 6.40
N ARG A 53 7.48 25.76 5.87
CA ARG A 53 6.06 25.74 6.25
C ARG A 53 5.26 24.53 5.76
N VAL A 54 5.84 23.62 4.98
CA VAL A 54 5.20 22.35 4.56
C VAL A 54 5.97 21.11 5.04
N ALA A 55 6.61 21.21 6.22
CA ALA A 55 7.21 20.05 6.89
C ALA A 55 6.14 19.13 7.51
N GLU A 56 5.59 18.18 6.74
CA GLU A 56 4.65 17.19 7.27
C GLU A 56 5.35 16.26 8.29
N ARG A 57 5.06 16.44 9.58
CA ARG A 57 5.58 15.58 10.66
C ARG A 57 4.91 14.21 10.66
N ARG A 58 5.29 13.35 9.70
CA ARG A 58 5.04 11.90 9.74
C ARG A 58 5.75 11.32 10.96
N ARG A 59 5.00 10.71 11.88
CA ARG A 59 5.55 9.80 12.91
C ARG A 59 5.50 8.37 12.40
N GLU A 60 6.44 7.54 12.82
CA GLU A 60 6.32 6.09 12.69
C GLU A 60 5.20 5.56 13.59
N VAL A 61 4.60 4.45 13.20
CA VAL A 61 3.45 3.87 13.90
C VAL A 61 3.93 2.79 14.87
N GLU A 62 4.24 3.19 16.10
CA GLU A 62 4.76 2.28 17.14
C GLU A 62 3.74 1.22 17.58
N ARG A 63 2.44 1.53 17.49
CA ARG A 63 1.34 0.62 17.85
C ARG A 63 0.05 0.98 17.11
N ILE A 64 -0.67 -0.03 16.62
CA ILE A 64 -2.02 0.10 16.06
C ILE A 64 -3.01 -0.48 17.08
N ALA A 65 -3.78 0.36 17.76
CA ALA A 65 -4.81 -0.09 18.69
C ALA A 65 -6.10 -0.45 17.94
N PHE A 66 -6.20 -1.69 17.46
CA PHE A 66 -7.35 -2.17 16.70
C PHE A 66 -8.67 -2.04 17.48
N GLY A 67 -9.77 -1.83 16.74
CA GLY A 67 -11.08 -1.51 17.32
C GLY A 67 -11.23 -0.04 17.76
N THR A 68 -10.34 0.85 17.31
CA THR A 68 -10.39 2.30 17.61
C THR A 68 -10.31 3.14 16.34
N ALA A 69 -10.90 4.34 16.39
CA ALA A 69 -10.83 5.32 15.30
C ALA A 69 -9.39 5.69 14.92
N ALA A 70 -8.44 5.63 15.85
CA ALA A 70 -7.02 5.91 15.58
C ALA A 70 -6.33 4.80 14.75
N ALA A 71 -6.82 3.55 14.79
CA ALA A 71 -6.31 2.49 13.93
C ALA A 71 -6.83 2.59 12.49
N ARG A 72 -8.05 3.10 12.29
CA ARG A 72 -8.75 3.08 10.98
C ARG A 72 -7.95 3.62 9.78
N PRO A 73 -7.15 4.70 9.87
CA PRO A 73 -6.30 5.16 8.76
C PRO A 73 -5.27 4.14 8.26
N HIS A 74 -4.91 3.15 9.08
CA HIS A 74 -3.98 2.07 8.73
C HIS A 74 -4.67 0.85 8.12
N LEU A 75 -5.99 0.71 8.24
CA LEU A 75 -6.73 -0.52 7.92
C LEU A 75 -7.23 -0.50 6.47
N ILE A 76 -6.42 -1.02 5.54
CA ILE A 76 -6.68 -0.89 4.09
C ILE A 76 -7.79 -1.81 3.57
N ARG A 77 -7.69 -3.13 3.81
CA ARG A 77 -8.69 -4.11 3.37
C ARG A 77 -8.68 -5.38 4.22
N GLY A 78 -9.76 -6.16 4.15
CA GLY A 78 -9.93 -7.40 4.91
C GLY A 78 -10.22 -7.18 6.39
N TRP A 79 -10.82 -6.05 6.77
CA TRP A 79 -11.08 -5.69 8.17
C TRP A 79 -12.57 -5.53 8.44
N GLY A 80 -13.02 -6.02 9.60
CA GLY A 80 -14.36 -5.81 10.11
C GLY A 80 -14.61 -4.41 10.66
N ARG A 81 -15.77 -4.24 11.29
CA ARG A 81 -16.10 -3.05 12.09
C ARG A 81 -15.31 -3.07 13.41
N ASP A 82 -15.30 -1.94 14.10
CA ASP A 82 -14.73 -1.86 15.45
C ASP A 82 -15.69 -2.57 16.42
N GLU A 83 -15.15 -3.52 17.18
CA GLU A 83 -15.89 -4.38 18.12
C GLU A 83 -15.20 -4.34 19.50
N SER A 84 -15.92 -4.77 20.54
CA SER A 84 -15.43 -4.82 21.92
C SER A 84 -16.02 -6.01 22.66
N ASP A 85 -15.22 -6.63 23.53
CA ASP A 85 -15.66 -7.69 24.46
C ASP A 85 -16.04 -7.14 25.85
N GLY A 86 -16.14 -5.80 25.96
CA GLY A 86 -16.39 -5.09 27.22
C GLY A 86 -15.13 -4.87 28.06
N ARG A 87 -14.00 -5.53 27.74
CA ARG A 87 -12.69 -5.31 28.37
C ARG A 87 -11.70 -4.65 27.41
N GLN A 88 -11.75 -5.00 26.12
CA GLN A 88 -10.87 -4.48 25.09
C GLN A 88 -11.56 -4.34 23.73
N THR A 89 -11.05 -3.41 22.94
CA THR A 89 -11.43 -3.23 21.54
C THR A 89 -10.65 -4.17 20.62
N PHE A 90 -11.28 -4.58 19.52
CA PHE A 90 -10.65 -5.38 18.47
C PHE A 90 -11.31 -5.12 17.11
N VAL A 91 -10.71 -5.66 16.05
CA VAL A 91 -11.42 -5.94 14.79
C VAL A 91 -11.28 -7.41 14.43
N TRP A 92 -12.25 -7.94 13.71
CA TRP A 92 -12.03 -9.19 12.97
C TRP A 92 -11.28 -8.94 11.67
N ALA A 93 -10.36 -9.84 11.35
CA ALA A 93 -9.87 -10.05 10.00
C ALA A 93 -10.89 -10.87 9.20
N LEU A 94 -11.11 -10.47 7.94
CA LEU A 94 -12.16 -11.01 7.07
C LEU A 94 -11.59 -11.65 5.81
N GLY A 95 -12.07 -12.85 5.49
CA GLY A 95 -11.69 -13.60 4.30
C GLY A 95 -10.26 -14.15 4.38
N GLU A 96 -9.65 -14.33 3.22
CA GLU A 96 -8.31 -14.93 3.07
C GLU A 96 -7.19 -14.08 3.65
N ALA A 97 -7.34 -12.75 3.70
CA ALA A 97 -6.25 -11.87 4.08
C ALA A 97 -6.67 -10.43 4.37
N SER A 98 -5.89 -9.77 5.24
CA SER A 98 -6.02 -8.35 5.57
C SER A 98 -4.73 -7.58 5.23
N GLU A 99 -4.82 -6.26 5.12
CA GLU A 99 -3.66 -5.38 4.84
C GLU A 99 -3.65 -4.13 5.72
N ILE A 100 -2.47 -3.81 6.27
CA ILE A 100 -2.20 -2.50 6.88
C ILE A 100 -1.20 -1.68 6.09
N ASP A 101 -1.23 -0.36 6.32
CA ASP A 101 -0.30 0.62 5.76
C ASP A 101 0.39 1.38 6.90
N VAL A 102 1.72 1.29 6.96
CA VAL A 102 2.54 1.85 8.04
C VAL A 102 3.66 2.73 7.50
N PHE A 103 3.95 3.82 8.20
CA PHE A 103 5.05 4.72 7.84
C PHE A 103 6.35 4.29 8.53
N VAL A 104 7.42 4.16 7.75
CA VAL A 104 8.78 3.87 8.20
C VAL A 104 9.70 5.00 7.72
N SER A 105 10.39 5.65 8.65
CA SER A 105 11.27 6.81 8.37
C SER A 105 12.59 6.41 7.69
N ARG A 106 13.08 5.20 7.95
CA ARG A 106 14.27 4.61 7.32
C ARG A 106 14.23 3.08 7.41
N PRO A 107 14.69 2.35 6.38
CA PRO A 107 14.89 0.91 6.43
C PRO A 107 15.78 0.51 7.61
N ARG A 108 15.35 -0.52 8.34
CA ARG A 108 16.03 -1.16 9.46
C ARG A 108 15.27 -2.44 9.83
N ASP A 109 15.88 -3.30 10.63
CA ASP A 109 15.15 -4.41 11.23
C ASP A 109 14.10 -3.88 12.23
N VAL A 110 12.86 -4.37 12.11
CA VAL A 110 11.72 -3.98 12.96
C VAL A 110 11.05 -5.23 13.54
N THR A 111 10.98 -5.33 14.86
CA THR A 111 10.21 -6.38 15.54
C THR A 111 8.72 -6.08 15.45
N LEU A 112 8.03 -6.76 14.54
CA LEU A 112 6.57 -6.79 14.49
C LEU A 112 6.05 -7.63 15.67
N VAL A 113 5.17 -7.05 16.49
CA VAL A 113 4.46 -7.74 17.56
C VAL A 113 2.99 -7.84 17.18
N LEU A 114 2.44 -9.05 17.17
CA LEU A 114 1.03 -9.31 16.83
C LEU A 114 0.30 -9.85 18.05
N GLU A 115 -0.77 -9.20 18.50
CA GLU A 115 -1.71 -9.79 19.45
C GLU A 115 -3.00 -10.20 18.75
N VAL A 116 -3.22 -11.51 18.62
CA VAL A 116 -4.31 -12.09 17.83
C VAL A 116 -4.94 -13.28 18.52
N GLU A 117 -6.19 -13.57 18.16
CA GLU A 117 -6.95 -14.76 18.56
C GLU A 117 -7.63 -15.39 17.34
N PRO A 118 -7.45 -16.69 17.04
CA PRO A 118 -8.12 -17.33 15.91
C PRO A 118 -9.61 -17.61 16.15
N LEU A 119 -10.38 -17.70 15.07
CA LEU A 119 -11.68 -18.37 15.12
C LEU A 119 -11.45 -19.87 15.35
N VAL A 120 -11.81 -20.36 16.55
CA VAL A 120 -11.72 -21.78 16.93
C VAL A 120 -13.10 -22.43 16.89
N TYR A 121 -13.17 -23.64 16.35
CA TYR A 121 -14.36 -24.49 16.31
C TYR A 121 -13.95 -25.97 16.35
N ALA A 122 -14.91 -26.88 16.57
CA ALA A 122 -14.63 -28.32 16.63
C ALA A 122 -14.08 -28.83 15.29
N GLY A 123 -12.91 -29.49 15.30
CA GLY A 123 -12.24 -29.95 14.08
C GLY A 123 -11.60 -28.86 13.23
N ALA A 124 -11.45 -27.63 13.75
CA ALA A 124 -10.69 -26.58 13.06
C ALA A 124 -9.23 -27.02 12.81
N PRO A 125 -8.65 -26.76 11.63
CA PRO A 125 -7.21 -26.87 11.43
C PRO A 125 -6.48 -25.83 12.29
N ARG A 126 -5.17 -26.01 12.51
CA ARG A 126 -4.37 -24.94 13.13
C ARG A 126 -4.37 -23.70 12.23
N GLN A 127 -4.83 -22.57 12.76
CA GLN A 127 -4.73 -21.28 12.09
C GLN A 127 -3.27 -20.85 11.98
N ALA A 128 -2.92 -20.16 10.91
CA ALA A 128 -1.64 -19.47 10.79
C ALA A 128 -1.81 -18.14 10.05
N VAL A 129 -0.86 -17.23 10.27
CA VAL A 129 -0.75 -15.95 9.57
C VAL A 129 0.55 -15.94 8.79
N ALA A 130 0.49 -15.91 7.46
CA ALA A 130 1.63 -15.63 6.59
C ALA A 130 1.74 -14.12 6.36
N ILE A 131 2.95 -13.58 6.43
CA ILE A 131 3.23 -12.14 6.40
C ILE A 131 4.10 -11.80 5.18
N THR A 132 3.65 -10.84 4.37
CA THR A 132 4.47 -10.21 3.32
C THR A 132 4.58 -8.70 3.53
N ALA A 133 5.69 -8.11 3.09
CA ALA A 133 5.93 -6.68 3.03
C ALA A 133 6.08 -6.28 1.56
N GLY A 134 5.03 -5.68 0.99
CA GLY A 134 4.83 -5.73 -0.46
C GLY A 134 4.83 -7.18 -0.96
N ASP A 135 5.61 -7.46 -2.00
CA ASP A 135 5.76 -8.79 -2.59
C ASP A 135 6.78 -9.68 -1.84
N ALA A 136 7.55 -9.13 -0.90
CA ALA A 136 8.55 -9.89 -0.15
C ALA A 136 7.92 -10.71 0.99
N ALA A 137 8.05 -12.04 0.93
CA ALA A 137 7.64 -12.92 2.02
C ALA A 137 8.57 -12.76 3.23
N VAL A 138 7.99 -12.61 4.44
CA VAL A 138 8.73 -12.39 5.69
C VAL A 138 8.68 -13.61 6.61
N GLY A 139 7.59 -14.36 6.61
CA GLY A 139 7.46 -15.61 7.36
C GLY A 139 6.00 -16.02 7.60
N GLU A 140 5.79 -17.15 8.27
CA GLU A 140 4.49 -17.60 8.77
C GLU A 140 4.54 -17.81 10.29
N ILE A 141 3.45 -17.45 10.97
CA ILE A 141 3.25 -17.64 12.41
C ILE A 141 2.05 -18.57 12.59
N GLU A 142 2.29 -19.79 13.07
CA GLU A 142 1.21 -20.68 13.48
C GLU A 142 0.65 -20.26 14.84
N LEU A 143 -0.68 -20.21 14.95
CA LEU A 143 -1.38 -19.70 16.13
C LEU A 143 -1.83 -20.83 17.06
N GLU A 144 -1.66 -20.60 18.36
CA GLU A 144 -2.39 -21.35 19.39
C GLU A 144 -3.91 -21.02 19.33
N PRO A 145 -4.79 -21.94 19.73
CA PRO A 145 -6.26 -21.79 19.67
C PRO A 145 -6.81 -20.87 20.79
N ARG A 146 -6.17 -19.71 20.99
CA ARG A 146 -6.51 -18.70 22.00
C ARG A 146 -5.82 -17.37 21.66
N ARG A 147 -6.28 -16.28 22.25
CA ARG A 147 -5.54 -15.00 22.26
C ARG A 147 -4.10 -15.16 22.77
N ARG A 148 -3.12 -14.71 21.98
CA ARG A 148 -1.70 -14.67 22.36
C ARG A 148 -0.93 -13.57 21.61
N ARG A 149 0.22 -13.15 22.17
CA ARG A 149 1.22 -12.30 21.51
C ARG A 149 2.30 -13.12 20.81
N TYR A 150 2.58 -12.77 19.56
CA TYR A 150 3.61 -13.35 18.70
C TYR A 150 4.60 -12.27 18.27
N ARG A 151 5.80 -12.66 17.82
CA ARG A 151 6.84 -11.73 17.34
C ARG A 151 7.50 -12.26 16.07
N LEU A 152 7.80 -11.35 15.15
CA LEU A 152 8.52 -11.62 13.90
C LEU A 152 9.46 -10.42 13.63
N THR A 153 10.67 -10.67 13.14
CA THR A 153 11.52 -9.58 12.62
C THR A 153 11.14 -9.31 11.17
N LEU A 154 10.82 -8.06 10.85
CA LEU A 154 10.80 -7.55 9.48
C LEU A 154 12.24 -7.10 9.15
N PRO A 155 12.97 -7.75 8.22
CA PRO A 155 14.34 -7.36 7.90
C PRO A 155 14.39 -5.99 7.22
N ALA A 156 15.50 -5.25 7.39
CA ALA A 156 15.71 -3.96 6.75
C ALA A 156 15.47 -3.99 5.23
N GLY A 157 15.84 -5.09 4.56
CA GLY A 157 15.69 -5.27 3.12
C GLY A 157 14.26 -5.48 2.60
N VAL A 158 13.25 -5.67 3.48
CA VAL A 158 11.83 -5.76 3.05
C VAL A 158 11.04 -4.46 3.32
N LEU A 159 11.70 -3.45 3.91
CA LEU A 159 11.08 -2.17 4.28
C LEU A 159 11.72 -1.01 3.50
N HIS A 160 10.87 -0.11 3.02
CA HIS A 160 11.24 1.08 2.26
C HIS A 160 11.06 2.35 3.11
N THR A 161 11.74 3.44 2.75
CA THR A 161 11.40 4.75 3.31
C THR A 161 10.00 5.17 2.86
N GLY A 162 9.16 5.61 3.79
CA GLY A 162 7.78 6.03 3.53
C GLY A 162 6.74 4.98 3.89
N ARG A 163 5.71 4.84 3.04
CA ARG A 163 4.58 3.94 3.27
C ARG A 163 4.93 2.51 2.88
N ASN A 164 4.75 1.58 3.81
CA ASN A 164 4.95 0.15 3.62
C ASN A 164 3.62 -0.57 3.81
N ARG A 165 3.32 -1.52 2.92
CA ARG A 165 2.14 -2.36 3.02
C ARG A 165 2.50 -3.71 3.62
N LEU A 166 1.94 -4.03 4.78
CA LEU A 166 2.04 -5.36 5.37
C LEU A 166 0.75 -6.11 5.08
N ARG A 167 0.88 -7.29 4.49
CA ARG A 167 -0.23 -8.19 4.16
C ARG A 167 -0.17 -9.42 5.07
N PHE A 168 -1.33 -9.78 5.60
CA PHE A 168 -1.53 -10.89 6.50
C PHE A 168 -2.49 -11.88 5.84
N ALA A 169 -1.99 -13.00 5.34
CA ALA A 169 -2.81 -14.08 4.78
C ALA A 169 -3.08 -15.15 5.83
N TYR A 170 -4.32 -15.66 5.87
CA TYR A 170 -4.79 -16.58 6.90
C TYR A 170 -4.98 -17.97 6.32
N ARG A 171 -4.48 -19.00 7.02
CA ARG A 171 -4.56 -20.40 6.58
C ARG A 171 -6.01 -20.87 6.40
N HIS A 172 -6.95 -20.32 7.16
CA HIS A 172 -8.38 -20.49 6.92
C HIS A 172 -9.23 -19.30 7.41
N HIS A 173 -10.47 -19.23 6.92
CA HIS A 173 -11.54 -18.38 7.45
C HIS A 173 -12.86 -19.15 7.33
N ARG A 174 -13.84 -18.88 8.18
CA ARG A 174 -15.20 -19.47 8.12
C ARG A 174 -16.25 -18.48 8.60
N ALA A 175 -17.48 -18.62 8.16
CA ALA A 175 -18.58 -17.95 8.83
C ALA A 175 -18.92 -18.68 10.13
N PRO A 176 -18.99 -18.01 11.29
CA PRO A 176 -19.40 -18.64 12.55
C PRO A 176 -20.71 -19.42 12.43
N ALA A 177 -21.68 -18.97 11.62
CA ALA A 177 -22.92 -19.69 11.35
C ALA A 177 -22.76 -21.05 10.65
N GLU A 178 -21.59 -21.35 10.07
CA GLU A 178 -21.26 -22.65 9.46
C GLU A 178 -20.64 -23.64 10.46
N VAL A 179 -20.03 -23.16 11.55
CA VAL A 179 -19.11 -23.94 12.40
C VAL A 179 -19.33 -23.81 13.91
N LEU A 180 -20.14 -22.84 14.37
CA LEU A 180 -20.50 -22.65 15.78
C LEU A 180 -22.03 -22.76 15.94
N PRO A 181 -22.54 -23.80 16.64
CA PRO A 181 -23.97 -23.96 16.89
C PRO A 181 -24.61 -22.71 17.50
N GLY A 182 -25.77 -22.31 16.96
CA GLY A 182 -26.52 -21.13 17.42
C GLY A 182 -25.98 -19.78 16.95
N SER A 183 -24.85 -19.73 16.23
CA SER A 183 -24.34 -18.46 15.69
C SER A 183 -25.11 -18.02 14.44
N ALA A 184 -25.41 -16.71 14.36
CA ALA A 184 -26.02 -16.08 13.19
C ALA A 184 -25.02 -15.26 12.34
N ASP A 185 -23.74 -15.17 12.75
CA ASP A 185 -22.75 -14.37 12.03
C ASP A 185 -22.30 -15.07 10.75
N ARG A 186 -22.57 -14.43 9.60
CA ARG A 186 -22.26 -14.91 8.24
C ARG A 186 -20.98 -14.32 7.66
N ARG A 187 -20.23 -13.51 8.42
CA ARG A 187 -18.98 -12.90 7.96
C ARG A 187 -17.87 -13.96 7.91
N PRO A 188 -17.00 -14.00 6.88
CA PRO A 188 -15.89 -14.94 6.81
C PRO A 188 -14.79 -14.54 7.79
N LEU A 189 -14.84 -15.00 9.04
CA LEU A 189 -13.91 -14.61 10.10
C LEU A 189 -12.65 -15.51 10.09
N ALA A 190 -11.48 -14.91 10.27
CA ALA A 190 -10.20 -15.63 10.38
C ALA A 190 -9.59 -15.53 11.79
N VAL A 191 -9.34 -14.31 12.25
CA VAL A 191 -8.68 -13.96 13.52
C VAL A 191 -9.21 -12.62 14.05
N ARG A 192 -9.25 -12.41 15.37
CA ARG A 192 -9.35 -11.09 16.00
C ARG A 192 -7.97 -10.45 16.11
N TRP A 193 -7.90 -9.13 15.96
CA TRP A 193 -6.69 -8.33 16.14
C TRP A 193 -6.86 -7.34 17.29
N TYR A 194 -5.87 -7.28 18.18
CA TYR A 194 -5.79 -6.43 19.37
C TYR A 194 -4.55 -5.49 19.30
N ALA A 195 -4.33 -4.71 20.36
CA ALA A 195 -3.33 -3.62 20.45
C ALA A 195 -1.94 -4.03 21.00
#